data_AF-A0A917P5I2-F1
#
_entry.id   AF-A0A917P5I2-F1
#
_cell.length_a   1.000
_cell.length_b   1.000
_cell.length_c   1.000
_cell.angle_alpha   90.00
_cell.angle_beta   90.00
_cell.angle_gamma   90.00
#
_symmetry.space_group_name_H-M   'P 1'
#
loop_
_entity.id
_entity.type
_entity.pdbx_description
1 polymer ?
#
loop_
_entity_poly.entity_id
_entity_poly.type
_entity_poly.pdbx_seq_one_letter_code
_entity_poly.pdbx_strand_id
1 'polypeptide(L)'
;MGVDLSQRLVPDGLWGLVAPLLPPVPPRPQGGGTAPRDERAVFTAVVYVLTSGCAWRHLPETFGVSPATAHRRFTAWTKAGLWRRLHRTVLDELGVRGELDWTSAIVDAASVRAKRGAR
;
A
#
# COMPACT_ATOMS: atom_id res chain seq x y z
N MET A 1 9.85 -14.69 -10.21
CA MET A 1 10.65 -13.75 -9.39
C MET A 1 9.81 -12.60 -8.78
N GLY A 2 8.51 -12.78 -8.52
CA GLY A 2 7.67 -11.74 -7.88
C GLY A 2 7.45 -11.90 -6.37
N VAL A 3 7.75 -13.10 -5.84
CA VAL A 3 7.46 -13.49 -4.43
C VAL A 3 8.48 -12.88 -3.44
N ASP A 4 9.70 -12.57 -3.90
CA ASP A 4 10.75 -12.00 -3.05
C ASP A 4 10.49 -10.52 -2.73
N LEU A 5 10.11 -9.73 -3.74
CA LEU A 5 9.85 -8.30 -3.55
C LEU A 5 8.56 -8.04 -2.77
N SER A 6 7.53 -8.86 -2.95
CA SER A 6 6.30 -8.72 -2.16
C SER A 6 6.54 -9.02 -0.68
N GLN A 7 7.29 -10.06 -0.34
CA GLN A 7 7.64 -10.37 1.04
C GLN A 7 8.62 -9.37 1.65
N ARG A 8 9.54 -8.80 0.86
CA ARG A 8 10.47 -7.77 1.33
C ARG A 8 9.82 -6.42 1.60
N LEU A 9 8.90 -6.00 0.72
CA LEU A 9 8.21 -4.70 0.84
C LEU A 9 6.98 -4.78 1.73
N VAL A 10 6.30 -5.92 1.71
CA VAL A 10 5.06 -6.17 2.46
C VAL A 10 5.14 -7.59 3.06
N PRO A 11 5.90 -7.77 4.15
CA PRO A 11 5.94 -9.04 4.87
C PRO A 11 4.55 -9.48 5.33
N ASP A 12 4.35 -10.77 5.56
CA ASP A 12 3.05 -11.31 6.01
C ASP A 12 2.55 -10.65 7.31
N GLY A 13 3.44 -10.32 8.24
CA GLY A 13 3.10 -9.61 9.47
C GLY A 13 2.54 -8.21 9.21
N LEU A 14 3.19 -7.43 8.32
CA LEU A 14 2.68 -6.12 7.91
C LEU A 14 1.35 -6.26 7.15
N TRP A 15 1.25 -7.26 6.27
CA TRP A 15 0.02 -7.52 5.54
C TRP A 15 -1.14 -7.83 6.49
N GLY A 16 -0.91 -8.58 7.56
CA GLY A 16 -1.90 -8.84 8.61
C GLY A 16 -2.44 -7.58 9.28
N LEU A 17 -1.62 -6.54 9.43
CA LEU A 17 -2.05 -5.24 9.97
C LEU A 17 -2.75 -4.38 8.92
N VAL A 18 -2.31 -4.41 7.67
CA VAL A 18 -2.82 -3.57 6.58
C VAL A 18 -4.16 -4.07 6.06
N ALA A 19 -4.29 -5.37 5.81
CA ALA A 19 -5.47 -6.00 5.22
C ALA A 19 -6.80 -5.57 5.90
N PRO A 20 -6.94 -5.59 7.24
CA PRO A 20 -8.19 -5.17 7.89
C PRO A 20 -8.44 -3.65 7.84
N LEU A 21 -7.41 -2.84 7.57
CA LEU A 21 -7.52 -1.38 7.49
C LEU A 21 -7.87 -0.89 6.09
N LEU A 22 -7.73 -1.74 5.07
CA LEU A 22 -8.03 -1.38 3.70
C LEU A 22 -9.52 -1.05 3.55
N PRO A 23 -9.87 0.10 2.94
CA PRO A 23 -11.27 0.41 2.69
C PRO A 23 -11.84 -0.61 1.70
N PRO A 24 -13.11 -1.00 1.87
CA PRO A 24 -13.75 -1.97 1.00
C PRO A 24 -13.70 -1.49 -0.45
N VAL A 25 -13.39 -2.42 -1.36
CA VAL A 25 -13.46 -2.14 -2.79
C VAL A 25 -14.93 -1.94 -3.14
N PRO A 26 -15.34 -0.78 -3.68
CA PRO A 26 -16.72 -0.59 -4.08
C PRO A 26 -17.08 -1.66 -5.12
N PRO A 27 -18.21 -2.37 -4.95
CA PRO A 27 -18.63 -3.41 -5.88
C PRO A 27 -18.76 -2.80 -7.27
N ARG A 28 -18.19 -3.47 -8.28
CA ARG A 28 -18.44 -3.06 -9.66
C ARG A 28 -19.92 -3.35 -9.97
N PRO A 29 -20.66 -2.40 -10.56
CA PRO A 29 -22.08 -2.59 -10.89
C PRO A 29 -22.35 -3.71 -11.90
N GLN A 30 -21.32 -4.29 -12.52
CA GLN A 30 -21.41 -5.28 -13.59
C GLN A 30 -21.41 -6.76 -13.16
N GLY A 31 -21.52 -7.08 -11.86
CA GLY A 31 -21.84 -8.44 -11.40
C GLY A 31 -20.98 -9.58 -11.96
N GLY A 32 -19.70 -9.31 -12.29
CA GLY A 32 -18.78 -10.27 -12.89
C GLY A 32 -17.46 -10.30 -12.12
N GLY A 33 -17.27 -11.35 -11.33
CA GLY A 33 -16.13 -11.52 -10.43
C GLY A 33 -14.90 -12.08 -11.14
N THR A 34 -13.96 -11.22 -11.52
CA THR A 34 -12.55 -11.62 -11.53
C THR A 34 -12.09 -11.67 -10.08
N ALA A 35 -11.42 -12.76 -9.68
CA ALA A 35 -10.88 -12.98 -8.35
C ALA A 35 -10.34 -11.68 -7.73
N PRO A 36 -10.53 -11.44 -6.41
CA PRO A 36 -10.10 -10.21 -5.75
C PRO A 36 -8.70 -9.89 -6.25
N ARG A 37 -8.57 -8.77 -7.00
CA ARG A 37 -7.26 -8.27 -7.41
C ARG A 37 -6.40 -8.33 -6.18
N ASP A 38 -5.28 -9.06 -6.26
CA ASP A 38 -4.41 -9.29 -5.11
C ASP A 38 -4.13 -7.95 -4.45
N GLU A 39 -4.86 -7.67 -3.36
CA GLU A 39 -4.84 -6.36 -2.73
C GLU A 39 -3.46 -6.11 -2.13
N ARG A 40 -2.77 -7.20 -1.80
CA ARG A 40 -1.38 -7.19 -1.40
C ARG A 40 -0.48 -6.82 -2.58
N ALA A 41 -0.71 -7.33 -3.78
CA ALA A 41 0.05 -6.90 -4.96
C ALA A 41 -0.14 -5.40 -5.26
N VAL A 42 -1.38 -4.90 -5.14
CA VAL A 42 -1.68 -3.46 -5.28
C VAL A 42 -0.99 -2.65 -4.19
N PHE A 43 -1.07 -3.10 -2.95
CA PHE A 43 -0.42 -2.44 -1.83
C PHE A 43 1.10 -2.44 -1.98
N THR A 44 1.69 -3.58 -2.36
CA THR A 44 3.13 -3.73 -2.64
C THR A 44 3.57 -2.77 -3.73
N ALA A 45 2.82 -2.67 -4.84
CA ALA A 45 3.11 -1.73 -5.92
C ALA A 45 3.08 -0.26 -5.46
N VAL A 46 2.10 0.09 -4.61
CA VAL A 46 2.04 1.43 -4.01
C VAL A 46 3.24 1.66 -3.09
N VAL A 47 3.53 0.73 -2.18
CA VAL A 47 4.68 0.81 -1.27
C VAL A 47 5.99 0.95 -2.03
N TYR A 48 6.17 0.21 -3.14
CA TYR A 48 7.34 0.34 -3.99
C TYR A 48 7.50 1.77 -4.54
N VAL A 49 6.44 2.38 -5.07
CA VAL A 49 6.48 3.75 -5.60
C VAL A 49 6.73 4.77 -4.48
N LEU A 50 6.19 4.54 -3.29
CA LEU A 50 6.39 5.39 -2.13
C LEU A 50 7.85 5.37 -1.67
N THR A 51 8.42 4.17 -1.49
CA THR A 51 9.78 3.95 -0.96
C THR A 51 10.86 4.29 -1.99
N SER A 52 10.69 3.90 -3.25
CA SER A 52 11.65 4.22 -4.33
C SER A 52 11.58 5.69 -4.78
N GLY A 53 10.47 6.36 -4.49
CA GLY A 53 10.22 7.72 -4.95
C GLY A 53 10.00 7.86 -6.46
N CYS A 54 9.89 6.76 -7.21
CA CYS A 54 9.75 6.80 -8.66
C CYS A 54 8.43 7.45 -9.10
N ALA A 55 8.32 7.83 -10.37
CA ALA A 55 7.03 8.21 -10.94
C ALA A 55 6.15 6.96 -11.12
N TRP A 56 4.82 7.12 -11.01
CA TRP A 56 3.87 6.00 -11.18
C TRP A 56 4.06 5.26 -12.52
N ARG A 57 4.41 5.97 -13.59
CA ARG A 57 4.70 5.41 -14.92
C ARG A 57 5.91 4.49 -14.98
N HIS A 58 6.79 4.54 -13.98
CA HIS A 58 7.96 3.67 -13.85
C HIS A 58 7.69 2.47 -12.95
N LEU A 59 6.43 2.25 -12.53
CA LEU A 59 6.06 1.06 -11.79
C LEU A 59 6.33 -0.18 -12.67
N PRO A 60 7.15 -1.13 -12.20
CA PRO A 60 7.43 -2.36 -12.94
C PRO A 60 6.15 -3.19 -13.20
N GLU A 61 6.04 -3.74 -14.41
CA GLU A 61 4.91 -4.63 -14.77
C GLU A 61 4.92 -5.94 -13.99
N THR A 62 6.04 -6.29 -13.36
CA THR A 62 6.22 -7.50 -12.53
C THR A 62 5.24 -7.58 -11.36
N PHE A 63 4.66 -6.46 -10.93
CA PHE A 63 3.63 -6.43 -9.89
C PHE A 63 2.24 -6.82 -10.41
N GLY A 64 2.03 -6.92 -11.72
CA GLY A 64 0.72 -7.21 -12.32
C GLY A 64 -0.33 -6.12 -12.08
N VAL A 65 0.12 -4.91 -11.70
CA VAL A 65 -0.75 -3.77 -11.35
C VAL A 65 -0.45 -2.62 -12.27
N SER A 66 -1.49 -2.07 -12.93
CA SER A 66 -1.30 -0.90 -13.78
C SER A 66 -1.00 0.36 -12.95
N PRO A 67 -0.12 1.26 -13.42
CA PRO A 67 0.17 2.54 -12.76
C PRO A 67 -1.08 3.33 -12.37
N ALA A 68 -2.07 3.38 -13.26
CA ALA A 68 -3.35 4.05 -13.01
C ALA A 68 -4.15 3.38 -11.88
N THR A 69 -4.11 2.04 -11.76
CA THR A 69 -4.74 1.33 -10.65
C THR A 69 -4.06 1.66 -9.33
N ALA A 70 -2.72 1.58 -9.29
CA ALA A 70 -1.94 1.88 -8.09
C ALA A 70 -2.19 3.31 -7.61
N HIS A 71 -2.14 4.30 -8.52
CA HIS A 71 -2.40 5.69 -8.18
C HIS A 71 -3.83 5.94 -7.67
N ARG A 72 -4.85 5.37 -8.32
CA ARG A 72 -6.24 5.47 -7.85
C ARG A 72 -6.42 4.90 -6.45
N ARG A 73 -5.80 3.76 -6.17
CA ARG A 73 -5.85 3.09 -4.86
C ARG A 73 -5.10 3.89 -3.80
N PHE A 74 -3.90 4.38 -4.10
CA PHE A 74 -3.17 5.31 -3.24
C PHE A 74 -4.03 6.52 -2.84
N THR A 75 -4.69 7.17 -3.81
CA THR A 75 -5.56 8.32 -3.54
C THR A 75 -6.77 7.95 -2.70
N ALA A 76 -7.44 6.82 -2.99
CA ALA A 76 -8.57 6.33 -2.21
C ALA A 76 -8.18 6.02 -0.75
N TRP A 77 -7.05 5.34 -0.56
CA TRP A 77 -6.51 4.99 0.75
C TRP A 77 -6.07 6.21 1.55
N THR A 78 -5.44 7.18 0.89
CA THR A 78 -5.06 8.45 1.49
C THR A 78 -6.29 9.21 1.96
N LYS A 79 -7.35 9.30 1.14
CA LYS A 79 -8.62 9.93 1.51
C LYS A 79 -9.32 9.19 2.65
N ALA A 80 -9.28 7.86 2.66
CA ALA A 80 -9.81 7.03 3.74
C ALA A 80 -8.98 7.11 5.04
N GLY A 81 -7.82 7.75 5.01
CA GLY A 81 -6.93 7.88 6.16
C GLY A 81 -6.18 6.59 6.52
N LEU A 82 -6.00 5.67 5.57
CA LEU A 82 -5.31 4.38 5.77
C LEU A 82 -3.96 4.58 6.46
N TRP A 83 -3.12 5.48 5.94
CA TRP A 83 -1.77 5.71 6.45
C TRP A 83 -1.75 6.12 7.93
N ARG A 84 -2.70 6.97 8.35
CA ARG A 84 -2.83 7.37 9.76
C ARG A 84 -3.28 6.22 10.65
N ARG A 85 -4.17 5.36 10.15
CA ARG A 85 -4.62 4.18 10.88
C ARG A 85 -3.48 3.17 11.02
N LEU A 86 -2.78 2.89 9.93
CA LEU A 86 -1.61 2.02 9.92
C LEU A 86 -0.54 2.50 10.88
N HIS A 87 -0.22 3.81 10.88
CA HIS A 87 0.74 4.39 11.81
C HIS A 87 0.37 4.13 13.28
N ARG A 88 -0.90 4.33 13.65
CA ARG A 88 -1.37 4.07 15.01
C ARG A 88 -1.29 2.58 15.35
N THR A 89 -1.81 1.71 14.48
CA THR A 89 -1.75 0.26 14.68
C THR A 89 -0.31 -0.25 14.85
N VAL A 90 0.63 0.32 14.10
CA VAL A 90 2.06 -0.01 14.22
C VAL A 90 2.63 0.48 15.54
N LEU A 91 2.31 1.69 15.99
CA LEU A 91 2.74 2.18 17.30
C LEU A 91 2.15 1.34 18.44
N ASP A 92 0.89 0.93 18.31
CA ASP A 92 0.16 0.15 19.32
C ASP A 92 0.64 -1.31 19.40
N GLU A 93 0.91 -1.96 18.25
CA GLU A 93 1.32 -3.37 18.18
C GLU A 93 2.85 -3.57 18.24
N LEU A 94 3.64 -2.63 17.69
CA LEU A 94 5.10 -2.76 17.53
C LEU A 94 5.92 -1.83 18.44
N GLY A 95 5.27 -1.03 19.30
CA GLY A 95 5.93 -0.28 20.38
C GLY A 95 6.77 -1.14 21.33
N VAL A 96 6.65 -2.47 21.26
CA VAL A 96 7.34 -3.44 22.14
C VAL A 96 8.52 -4.15 21.44
N ARG A 97 8.68 -4.09 20.11
CA ARG A 97 9.58 -5.04 19.38
C ARG A 97 10.67 -4.44 18.48
N GLY A 98 10.78 -3.12 18.33
CA GLY A 98 11.89 -2.52 17.57
C GLY A 98 11.84 -2.70 16.04
N GLU A 99 10.79 -3.30 15.49
CA GLU A 99 10.54 -3.43 14.03
C GLU A 99 9.86 -2.18 13.42
N LEU A 100 9.81 -1.08 14.17
CA LEU A 100 9.13 0.17 13.83
C LEU A 100 9.66 0.84 12.55
N ASP A 101 10.92 0.61 12.21
CA ASP A 101 11.62 1.39 11.18
C ASP A 101 10.99 1.23 9.78
N TRP A 102 10.65 0.00 9.39
CA TRP A 102 10.14 -0.26 8.04
C TRP A 102 8.74 0.29 7.80
N THR A 103 7.83 0.10 8.75
CA THR A 103 6.45 0.59 8.56
C THR A 103 6.35 2.10 8.77
N SER A 104 7.15 2.65 9.69
CA SER A 104 7.27 4.10 9.85
C SER A 104 7.82 4.75 8.58
N ALA A 105 8.85 4.17 7.95
CA ALA A 105 9.37 4.65 6.67
C ALA A 105 8.32 4.66 5.54
N ILE A 106 7.46 3.63 5.46
CA ILE A 106 6.35 3.60 4.49
C ILE A 106 5.34 4.72 4.76
N VAL A 107 4.95 4.92 6.01
CA VAL A 107 4.01 5.97 6.43
C VAL A 107 4.57 7.36 6.14
N ASP A 108 5.85 7.58 6.41
CA ASP A 108 6.53 8.84 6.16
C ASP A 108 6.65 9.12 4.67
N ALA A 109 7.04 8.11 3.88
CA ALA A 109 7.07 8.21 2.42
C ALA A 109 5.67 8.50 1.84
N ALA A 110 4.62 7.85 2.36
CA ALA A 110 3.24 8.14 2.00
C ALA A 110 2.86 9.59 2.33
N SER A 111 3.24 10.07 3.51
CA SER A 111 2.94 11.42 3.99
C SER A 111 3.65 12.50 3.16
N VAL A 112 4.93 12.29 2.83
CA VAL A 112 5.70 13.19 1.95
C VAL A 112 5.08 13.25 0.56
N ARG A 113 4.69 12.09 -0.01
CA ARG A 113 4.10 12.05 -1.35
C ARG A 113 2.67 12.58 -1.39
N ALA A 114 1.87 12.34 -0.36
CA ALA A 114 0.54 12.92 -0.22
C ALA A 114 0.59 14.46 -0.19
N LYS A 115 1.58 15.04 0.48
CA LYS A 115 1.81 16.50 0.48
C LYS A 115 2.26 17.03 -0.89
N ARG A 116 2.99 16.26 -1.68
CA ARG A 116 3.53 16.67 -3.00
C ARG A 116 2.54 16.49 -4.17
N GLY A 117 1.48 15.69 -4.03
CA GLY A 117 0.49 15.45 -5.08
C GLY A 117 -0.63 16.49 -5.22
N ALA A 118 -0.58 17.58 -4.45
CA ALA A 118 -1.63 18.60 -4.38
C ALA A 118 -1.33 19.87 -5.19
N ARG A 119 -0.55 19.78 -6.28
CA ARG A 119 -0.16 20.95 -7.09
C ARG A 119 -0.57 20.82 -8.55
#